data_AF-A0A5N9D1Y1-F1
#
_entry.id   AF-A0A5N9D1Y1-F1
#
_cell.length_a   1.000
_cell.length_b   1.000
_cell.length_c   1.000
_cell.angle_alpha   90.00
_cell.angle_beta   90.00
_cell.angle_gamma   90.00
#
_symmetry.space_group_name_H-M   'P 1'
#
loop_
_entity.id
_entity.type
_entity.pdbx_description
1 polymer ?
#
loop_
_entity_poly.entity_id
_entity_poly.type
_entity_poly.pdbx_seq_one_letter_code
_entity_poly.pdbx_strand_id
1 'polypeptide(L)'
;MGFVNAHFIAYTGDLGVTAIQGAYALATVGIAGLAGGLGFGFMADKYGRRPLLVLSFIFRALGYTVLLTANGLPMAILGIVIIGSSWTSVISLTGTVASDTYGLRRLGTIYGTMFTVMPFGASASVWLAGQIYDSSGSYDKALWISLGMGLLAATAVAMPSTGLAKRIWPSTAS
;
A
#
# COMPACT_ATOMS: atom_id res chain seq x y z
N MET A 1 -2.14 3.61 -2.91
CA MET A 1 -2.11 5.01 -2.44
C MET A 1 -2.90 5.99 -3.31
N GLY A 2 -3.40 5.59 -4.49
CA GLY A 2 -4.22 6.51 -5.32
C GLY A 2 -5.41 7.09 -4.57
N PHE A 3 -6.24 6.25 -3.94
CA PHE A 3 -7.36 6.69 -3.09
C PHE A 3 -6.92 7.67 -1.99
N VAL A 4 -5.88 7.32 -1.23
CA VAL A 4 -5.40 8.14 -0.10
C VAL A 4 -4.98 9.54 -0.55
N ASN A 5 -4.30 9.64 -1.69
CA ASN A 5 -3.81 10.92 -2.17
C ASN A 5 -4.93 11.77 -2.80
N ALA A 6 -5.88 11.15 -3.49
CA ALA A 6 -6.88 11.86 -4.29
C ALA A 6 -8.22 12.09 -3.55
N HIS A 7 -8.64 11.15 -2.70
CA HIS A 7 -9.98 11.11 -2.14
C HIS A 7 -10.03 11.21 -0.62
N PHE A 8 -8.92 11.04 0.11
CA PHE A 8 -8.96 11.02 1.58
C PHE A 8 -9.52 12.30 2.20
N ILE A 9 -9.13 13.48 1.69
CA ILE A 9 -9.63 14.77 2.20
C ILE A 9 -11.14 14.88 1.95
N ALA A 10 -11.61 14.48 0.77
CA ALA A 10 -13.03 14.48 0.43
C ALA A 10 -13.81 13.49 1.33
N TYR A 11 -13.27 12.28 1.52
CA TYR A 11 -13.80 11.28 2.44
C TYR A 11 -13.91 11.82 3.88
N THR A 12 -12.92 12.57 4.38
CA THR A 12 -13.07 13.21 5.71
C THR A 12 -14.16 14.29 5.74
N GLY A 13 -14.45 14.91 4.59
CA GLY A 13 -15.58 15.83 4.44
C GLY A 13 -16.92 15.12 4.64
N ASP A 14 -17.08 13.89 4.14
CA ASP A 14 -18.28 13.08 4.37
C ASP A 14 -18.47 12.72 5.86
N LEU A 15 -17.40 12.73 6.65
CA LEU A 15 -17.43 12.57 8.11
C LEU A 15 -17.76 13.88 8.86
N GLY A 16 -18.09 14.96 8.15
CA GLY A 16 -18.40 16.27 8.73
C GLY A 16 -17.17 17.07 9.16
N VAL A 17 -15.98 16.73 8.65
CA VAL A 17 -14.70 17.35 9.02
C VAL A 17 -14.29 18.40 7.99
N THR A 18 -13.63 19.48 8.45
CA THR A 18 -13.11 20.51 7.53
C THR A 18 -11.97 19.99 6.65
N ALA A 19 -11.82 20.55 5.44
CA ALA A 19 -10.73 20.18 4.53
C ALA A 19 -9.33 20.41 5.14
N ILE A 20 -9.17 21.43 5.98
CA ILE A 20 -7.90 21.73 6.67
C ILE A 20 -7.55 20.60 7.67
N GLN A 21 -8.52 20.14 8.45
CA GLN A 21 -8.33 19.02 9.37
C GLN A 21 -8.04 17.71 8.61
N GLY A 22 -8.73 17.47 7.48
CA GLY A 22 -8.43 16.35 6.59
C GLY A 22 -7.01 16.40 6.02
N ALA A 23 -6.53 17.60 5.64
CA ALA A 23 -5.16 17.82 5.18
C ALA A 23 -4.12 17.57 6.29
N TYR A 24 -4.38 18.01 7.53
CA TYR A 24 -3.51 17.69 8.67
C TYR A 24 -3.48 16.18 8.95
N ALA A 25 -4.63 15.51 8.87
CA ALA A 25 -4.68 14.05 8.97
C ALA A 25 -3.86 13.38 7.86
N LEU A 26 -3.97 13.84 6.62
CA LEU A 26 -3.17 13.33 5.50
C LEU A 26 -1.66 13.57 5.71
N ALA A 27 -1.27 14.71 6.29
CA ALA A 27 0.14 15.00 6.57
C ALA A 27 0.78 13.98 7.54
N THR A 28 -0.01 13.38 8.43
CA THR A 28 0.49 12.31 9.33
C THR A 28 1.00 11.08 8.59
N VAL A 29 0.55 10.85 7.34
CA VAL A 29 1.02 9.75 6.49
C VAL A 29 2.52 9.82 6.25
N GLY A 30 3.08 11.03 6.09
CA GLY A 30 4.52 11.20 5.88
C GLY A 30 5.32 10.73 7.09
N ILE A 31 4.92 11.17 8.29
CA ILE A 31 5.56 10.80 9.55
C ILE A 31 5.41 9.31 9.82
N ALA A 32 4.18 8.79 9.66
CA ALA A 32 3.89 7.37 9.84
C ALA A 32 4.69 6.51 8.86
N GLY A 33 4.82 6.94 7.61
CA GLY A 33 5.62 6.27 6.59
C GLY A 33 7.09 6.19 6.97
N LEU A 34 7.69 7.27 7.47
CA LEU A 34 9.07 7.24 7.95
C LEU A 34 9.25 6.22 9.09
N ALA A 35 8.37 6.28 10.10
CA ALA A 35 8.40 5.36 11.22
C ALA A 35 8.22 3.90 10.79
N GLY A 36 7.28 3.64 9.87
CA GLY A 36 7.03 2.31 9.33
C GLY A 36 8.19 1.79 8.48
N GLY A 37 8.78 2.64 7.63
CA GLY A 37 9.95 2.27 6.83
C GLY A 37 11.12 1.82 7.69
N LEU A 38 11.45 2.58 8.74
CA LEU A 38 12.51 2.24 9.69
C LEU A 38 12.15 1.01 10.54
N GLY A 39 10.93 0.96 11.08
CA GLY A 39 10.48 -0.12 11.96
C GLY A 39 10.41 -1.47 11.25
N PHE A 40 9.71 -1.54 10.12
CA PHE A 40 9.62 -2.77 9.33
C PHE A 40 10.96 -3.15 8.71
N GLY A 41 11.79 -2.17 8.33
CA GLY A 41 13.15 -2.41 7.83
C GLY A 41 14.01 -3.12 8.87
N PHE A 42 14.08 -2.57 10.08
CA PHE A 42 14.82 -3.18 11.19
C PHE A 42 14.29 -4.59 11.54
N MET A 43 12.96 -4.75 11.57
CA MET A 43 12.37 -6.06 11.84
C MET A 43 12.62 -7.07 10.71
N ALA A 44 12.70 -6.62 9.46
CA ALA A 44 12.94 -7.49 8.31
C ALA A 44 14.34 -8.10 8.31
N ASP A 45 15.33 -7.41 8.87
CA ASP A 45 16.67 -7.95 9.03
C ASP A 45 16.72 -9.09 10.06
N LYS A 46 15.84 -9.07 11.06
CA LYS A 46 15.76 -10.10 12.13
C LYS A 46 14.81 -11.25 11.81
N TYR A 47 13.67 -10.96 11.19
CA TYR A 47 12.56 -11.90 11.01
C TYR A 47 12.33 -12.29 9.54
N GLY A 48 13.13 -11.76 8.62
CA GLY A 48 13.07 -12.03 7.20
C GLY A 48 12.26 -10.99 6.42
N ARG A 49 12.73 -10.67 5.21
CA ARG A 49 12.19 -9.58 4.38
C ARG A 49 10.80 -9.90 3.83
N ARG A 50 10.56 -11.15 3.44
CA ARG A 50 9.31 -11.58 2.82
C ARG A 50 8.12 -11.64 3.80
N PRO A 51 8.22 -12.25 5.00
CA PRO A 51 7.14 -12.20 5.99
C PRO A 51 6.78 -10.76 6.39
N LEU A 52 7.76 -9.88 6.53
CA LEU A 52 7.52 -8.49 6.88
C LEU A 52 6.86 -7.71 5.74
N LEU A 53 7.14 -8.07 4.48
CA LEU A 53 6.43 -7.53 3.32
C LEU A 53 4.96 -7.96 3.34
N VAL A 54 4.65 -9.23 3.64
CA VAL A 54 3.27 -9.70 3.83
C VAL A 54 2.59 -8.93 4.97
N LEU A 55 3.26 -8.80 6.11
CA LEU A 55 2.73 -8.08 7.26
C LEU A 55 2.41 -6.62 6.93
N SER A 56 3.24 -5.96 6.11
CA SER A 56 2.98 -4.58 5.68
C SER A 56 1.70 -4.45 4.84
N PHE A 57 1.39 -5.43 3.98
CA PHE A 57 0.13 -5.47 3.25
C PHE A 57 -1.07 -5.76 4.17
N ILE A 58 -0.90 -6.60 5.18
CA ILE A 58 -1.93 -6.85 6.21
C ILE A 58 -2.20 -5.57 7.01
N PHE A 59 -1.16 -4.87 7.46
CA PHE A 59 -1.30 -3.57 8.12
C PHE A 59 -2.07 -2.60 7.23
N ARG A 60 -1.75 -2.54 5.94
CA ARG A 60 -2.48 -1.69 4.99
C ARG A 60 -3.97 -2.04 4.93
N ALA A 61 -4.30 -3.33 4.84
CA ALA A 61 -5.68 -3.80 4.83
C ALA A 61 -6.42 -3.43 6.12
N LEU A 62 -5.77 -3.60 7.29
CA LEU A 62 -6.31 -3.17 8.59
C LEU A 62 -6.60 -1.67 8.61
N GLY A 63 -5.72 -0.85 8.05
CA GLY A 63 -5.96 0.59 7.95
C GLY A 63 -7.19 0.93 7.11
N TYR A 64 -7.43 0.21 6.00
CA TYR A 64 -8.68 0.34 5.23
C TYR A 64 -9.91 -0.14 6.02
N THR A 65 -9.79 -1.21 6.82
CA THR A 65 -10.86 -1.65 7.73
C THR A 65 -11.22 -0.56 8.73
N VAL A 66 -10.22 0.11 9.31
CA VAL A 66 -10.45 1.21 10.24
C VAL A 66 -11.18 2.37 9.56
N LEU A 67 -10.80 2.71 8.32
CA LEU A 67 -11.52 3.74 7.55
C LEU A 67 -12.97 3.33 7.25
N LEU A 68 -13.24 2.06 6.91
CA LEU A 68 -14.62 1.59 6.69
C LEU A 68 -15.52 1.77 7.93
N THR A 69 -14.94 1.73 9.13
CA THR A 69 -15.67 1.90 10.39
C THR A 69 -15.56 3.30 11.00
N ALA A 70 -14.85 4.22 10.33
CA ALA A 70 -14.57 5.51 10.92
C ALA A 70 -15.86 6.36 10.96
N ASN A 71 -16.16 6.88 12.15
CA ASN A 71 -17.30 7.74 12.41
C ASN A 71 -16.88 9.19 12.71
N GLY A 72 -15.61 9.53 12.45
CA GLY A 72 -15.06 10.85 12.72
C GLY A 72 -13.54 10.92 12.52
N LEU A 73 -13.00 12.11 12.72
CA LEU A 73 -11.60 12.43 12.47
C LEU A 73 -10.59 11.52 13.21
N PRO A 74 -10.76 11.16 14.50
CA PRO A 74 -9.78 10.34 15.20
C PRO A 74 -9.58 8.95 14.57
N MET A 75 -10.67 8.29 14.16
CA MET A 75 -10.58 7.00 13.46
C MET A 75 -10.01 7.17 12.05
N ALA A 76 -10.35 8.25 11.35
CA ALA A 76 -9.76 8.55 10.04
C ALA A 76 -8.23 8.73 10.13
N ILE A 77 -7.75 9.43 11.16
CA ILE A 77 -6.31 9.58 11.43
C ILE A 77 -5.69 8.22 11.76
N LEU A 78 -6.31 7.43 12.63
CA LEU A 78 -5.80 6.10 12.97
C LEU A 78 -5.64 5.23 11.72
N GLY A 79 -6.69 5.18 10.88
CA GLY A 79 -6.67 4.41 9.63
C GLY A 79 -5.58 4.88 8.68
N ILE A 80 -5.44 6.20 8.47
CA ILE A 80 -4.45 6.74 7.54
C ILE A 80 -3.01 6.62 8.06
N VAL A 81 -2.78 6.67 9.37
CA VAL A 81 -1.47 6.40 10.00
C VAL A 81 -1.08 4.93 9.80
N ILE A 82 -2.01 4.01 9.97
CA ILE A 82 -1.77 2.57 9.72
C ILE A 82 -1.43 2.36 8.23
N ILE A 83 -2.23 2.93 7.32
CA ILE A 83 -1.96 2.85 5.88
C ILE A 83 -0.62 3.50 5.53
N GLY A 84 -0.31 4.65 6.13
CA GLY A 84 0.92 5.40 5.91
C GLY A 84 2.15 4.64 6.37
N SER A 85 2.12 4.01 7.54
CA SER A 85 3.23 3.21 8.05
C SER A 85 3.59 2.05 7.12
N SER A 86 2.60 1.39 6.50
CA SER A 86 2.87 0.35 5.51
C SER A 86 3.54 0.86 4.22
N TRP A 87 3.45 2.16 3.91
CA TRP A 87 3.81 2.66 2.59
C TRP A 87 5.29 2.58 2.29
N THR A 88 6.10 3.20 3.14
CA THR A 88 7.56 3.20 2.98
C THR A 88 8.14 1.82 3.20
N SER A 89 7.55 1.03 4.12
CA SER A 89 7.93 -0.36 4.34
C SER A 89 7.81 -1.19 3.07
N VAL A 90 6.69 -1.09 2.33
CA VAL A 90 6.51 -1.83 1.07
C VAL A 90 7.57 -1.44 0.04
N ILE A 91 7.91 -0.15 -0.07
CA ILE A 91 8.93 0.32 -1.04
C ILE A 91 10.29 -0.31 -0.74
N SER A 92 10.76 -0.20 0.50
CA SER A 92 12.06 -0.74 0.90
C SER A 92 12.08 -2.27 0.85
N LEU A 93 11.07 -2.93 1.42
CA LEU A 93 11.01 -4.40 1.48
C LEU A 93 10.86 -5.03 0.10
N THR A 94 10.14 -4.41 -0.82
CA THR A 94 10.00 -4.96 -2.18
C THR A 94 11.34 -4.97 -2.90
N GLY A 95 12.14 -3.91 -2.77
CA GLY A 95 13.48 -3.86 -3.38
C GLY A 95 14.42 -4.89 -2.80
N THR A 96 14.37 -4.99 -1.49
CA THR A 96 15.17 -5.90 -0.70
C THR A 96 14.81 -7.37 -0.98
N VAL A 97 13.52 -7.70 -1.16
CA VAL A 97 13.07 -9.04 -1.60
C VAL A 97 13.45 -9.30 -3.06
N ALA A 98 13.30 -8.30 -3.94
CA ALA A 98 13.64 -8.44 -5.35
C ALA A 98 15.15 -8.64 -5.56
N SER A 99 15.99 -7.94 -4.78
CA SER A 99 17.44 -8.03 -4.86
C SER A 99 17.94 -9.39 -4.41
N ASP A 100 17.39 -9.92 -3.31
CA ASP A 100 17.71 -11.26 -2.80
C ASP A 100 17.27 -12.37 -3.76
N THR A 101 16.14 -12.18 -4.45
CA THR A 101 15.57 -13.22 -5.31
C THR A 101 16.17 -13.23 -6.71
N TYR A 102 16.42 -12.05 -7.29
CA TYR A 102 16.78 -11.90 -8.71
C TYR A 102 18.16 -11.31 -8.95
N GLY A 103 18.85 -10.87 -7.88
CA GLY A 103 20.15 -10.22 -7.94
C GLY A 103 20.10 -8.75 -8.37
N LEU A 104 21.11 -7.98 -7.95
CA LEU A 104 21.23 -6.55 -8.21
C LEU A 104 21.20 -6.20 -9.71
N ARG A 105 21.77 -7.05 -10.57
CA ARG A 105 21.88 -6.82 -12.02
C ARG A 105 20.52 -6.65 -12.70
N ARG A 106 19.47 -7.28 -12.16
CA ARG A 106 18.12 -7.33 -12.75
C ARG A 106 17.16 -6.35 -12.10
N LEU A 107 17.57 -5.70 -11.00
CA LEU A 107 16.73 -4.75 -10.27
C LEU A 107 16.26 -3.58 -11.14
N GLY A 108 17.14 -3.04 -11.99
CA GLY A 108 16.79 -1.92 -12.87
C GLY A 108 15.60 -2.24 -13.79
N THR A 109 15.59 -3.43 -14.40
CA THR A 109 14.49 -3.89 -15.26
C THR A 109 13.23 -4.19 -14.47
N ILE A 110 13.34 -4.84 -13.31
CA ILE A 110 12.21 -5.14 -12.42
C ILE A 110 11.53 -3.84 -11.99
N TYR A 111 12.30 -2.91 -11.44
CA TYR A 111 11.79 -1.62 -11.00
C TYR A 111 11.28 -0.78 -12.16
N GLY A 112 11.98 -0.74 -13.29
CA GLY A 112 11.52 -0.02 -14.49
C GLY A 112 10.16 -0.52 -14.96
N THR A 113 9.96 -1.84 -14.97
CA THR A 113 8.66 -2.44 -15.31
C THR A 113 7.58 -2.08 -14.28
N MET A 114 7.90 -2.19 -12.98
CA MET A 114 6.97 -1.82 -11.91
C MET A 114 6.56 -0.36 -11.97
N PHE A 115 7.50 0.56 -12.13
CA PHE A 115 7.24 2.01 -12.24
C PHE A 115 6.52 2.38 -13.53
N THR A 116 6.59 1.55 -14.58
CA THR A 116 5.80 1.74 -15.79
C THR A 116 4.33 1.36 -15.56
N VAL A 117 4.06 0.26 -14.85
CA VAL A 117 2.70 -0.24 -14.60
C VAL A 117 1.99 0.50 -13.45
N MET A 118 2.74 0.95 -12.45
CA MET A 118 2.19 1.55 -11.23
C MET A 118 1.32 2.80 -11.47
N PRO A 119 1.66 3.74 -12.38
CA PRO A 119 0.80 4.88 -12.70
C PRO A 119 -0.56 4.45 -13.25
N PHE A 120 -0.62 3.43 -14.10
CA PHE A 120 -1.89 2.91 -14.62
C PHE A 120 -2.78 2.38 -13.49
N GLY A 121 -2.20 1.64 -12.53
CA GLY A 121 -2.93 1.17 -11.35
C GLY A 121 -3.39 2.33 -10.45
N ALA A 122 -2.55 3.35 -10.26
CA ALA A 122 -2.91 4.54 -9.49
C ALA A 122 -4.05 5.31 -10.15
N SER A 123 -3.94 5.62 -11.44
CA SER A 123 -4.97 6.31 -12.23
C SER A 123 -6.28 5.54 -12.26
N ALA A 124 -6.23 4.22 -12.51
CA ALA A 124 -7.42 3.38 -12.47
C ALA A 124 -8.09 3.40 -11.09
N SER A 125 -7.32 3.35 -10.00
CA SER A 125 -7.87 3.39 -8.64
C SER A 125 -8.55 4.72 -8.31
N VAL A 126 -7.99 5.85 -8.75
CA VAL A 126 -8.56 7.18 -8.54
C VAL A 126 -9.83 7.34 -9.37
N TRP A 127 -9.78 6.98 -10.65
CA TRP A 127 -10.95 7.06 -11.53
C TRP A 127 -12.10 6.17 -11.04
N LEU A 128 -11.83 4.92 -10.67
CA LEU A 128 -12.84 4.01 -10.13
C LEU A 128 -13.42 4.51 -8.82
N ALA A 129 -12.61 5.07 -7.92
CA ALA A 129 -13.10 5.63 -6.65
C ALA A 129 -14.02 6.84 -6.88
N GLY A 130 -13.67 7.72 -7.82
CA GLY A 130 -14.53 8.84 -8.23
C GLY A 130 -15.86 8.36 -8.81
N GLN A 131 -15.84 7.43 -9.76
CA GLN A 131 -17.07 6.85 -10.34
C GLN A 131 -17.96 6.16 -9.30
N ILE A 132 -17.35 5.44 -8.35
CA ILE A 132 -18.07 4.85 -7.22
C ILE A 132 -18.76 5.95 -6.41
N TYR A 133 -18.04 7.01 -6.06
CA TYR A 133 -18.60 8.13 -5.30
C TYR A 133 -19.75 8.81 -6.05
N ASP A 134 -19.57 9.12 -7.34
CA ASP A 134 -20.61 9.76 -8.15
C ASP A 134 -21.89 8.91 -8.23
N SER A 135 -21.75 7.57 -8.21
CA SER A 135 -22.89 6.65 -8.31
C SER A 135 -23.57 6.31 -6.97
N SER A 136 -22.83 6.26 -5.86
CA SER A 136 -23.36 5.85 -4.55
C SER A 136 -23.35 6.93 -3.47
N GLY A 137 -22.72 8.08 -3.71
CA GLY A 137 -22.52 9.15 -2.73
C GLY A 137 -21.65 8.75 -1.53
N SER A 138 -20.91 7.65 -1.63
CA SER A 138 -20.07 7.10 -0.56
C SER A 138 -18.84 6.40 -1.14
N TYR A 139 -17.75 6.44 -0.38
CA TYR A 139 -16.49 5.75 -0.68
C TYR A 139 -16.41 4.32 -0.16
N ASP A 140 -17.43 3.79 0.53
CA ASP A 140 -17.36 2.47 1.18
C ASP A 140 -16.97 1.35 0.21
N LYS A 141 -17.58 1.31 -0.99
CA LYS A 141 -17.23 0.30 -2.00
C LYS A 141 -15.78 0.44 -2.45
N ALA A 142 -15.27 1.66 -2.61
CA ALA A 142 -13.88 1.90 -2.99
C ALA A 142 -12.90 1.47 -1.89
N LEU A 143 -13.26 1.68 -0.62
CA LEU A 143 -12.50 1.22 0.53
C LEU A 143 -12.51 -0.31 0.64
N TRP A 144 -13.65 -0.98 0.39
CA TRP A 144 -13.74 -2.44 0.32
C TRP A 144 -12.86 -3.03 -0.78
N ILE A 145 -12.86 -2.43 -1.98
CA ILE A 145 -11.96 -2.83 -3.07
C ILE A 145 -10.51 -2.66 -2.65
N SER A 146 -10.16 -1.54 -1.99
CA SER A 146 -8.81 -1.27 -1.51
C SER A 146 -8.34 -2.28 -0.46
N LEU A 147 -9.22 -2.65 0.48
CA LEU A 147 -9.01 -3.72 1.45
C LEU A 147 -8.78 -5.06 0.76
N GLY A 148 -9.66 -5.43 -0.18
CA GLY A 148 -9.57 -6.67 -0.95
C GLY A 148 -8.25 -6.77 -1.71
N MET A 149 -7.84 -5.68 -2.39
CA MET A 149 -6.56 -5.60 -3.09
C MET A 149 -5.35 -5.72 -2.15
N GLY A 150 -5.43 -5.15 -0.94
CA GLY A 150 -4.39 -5.30 0.08
C GLY A 150 -4.22 -6.76 0.52
N LEU A 151 -5.33 -7.46 0.76
CA LEU A 151 -5.31 -8.89 1.11
C LEU A 151 -4.84 -9.76 -0.07
N LEU A 152 -5.25 -9.43 -1.30
CA LEU A 152 -4.78 -10.10 -2.51
C LEU A 152 -3.27 -9.95 -2.68
N ALA A 153 -2.72 -8.75 -2.42
CA ALA A 153 -1.28 -8.54 -2.44
C ALA A 153 -0.57 -9.33 -1.33
N ALA A 154 -1.11 -9.35 -0.11
CA ALA A 154 -0.55 -10.13 1.00
C ALA A 154 -0.48 -11.63 0.66
N THR A 155 -1.57 -12.18 0.11
CA THR A 155 -1.64 -13.59 -0.30
C THR A 155 -0.71 -13.88 -1.48
N ALA A 156 -0.65 -13.02 -2.50
CA ALA A 156 0.25 -13.18 -3.63
C ALA A 156 1.73 -13.18 -3.20
N VAL A 157 2.11 -12.33 -2.25
CA VAL A 157 3.48 -12.30 -1.71
C VAL A 157 3.76 -13.52 -0.82
N ALA A 158 2.77 -14.01 -0.08
CA ALA A 158 2.90 -15.20 0.76
C ALA A 158 3.05 -16.50 -0.04
N MET A 159 2.38 -16.62 -1.19
CA MET A 159 2.45 -17.81 -2.06
C MET A 159 3.89 -18.04 -2.54
N PRO A 160 4.45 -19.27 -2.41
CA PRO A 160 5.80 -19.58 -2.92
C PRO A 160 5.98 -19.11 -4.36
N SER A 161 7.17 -18.58 -4.71
CA SER A 161 7.42 -18.16 -6.08
C SER A 161 7.16 -19.35 -6.99
N THR A 162 6.14 -19.23 -7.84
CA THR A 162 5.86 -20.24 -8.85
C THR A 162 7.13 -20.40 -9.67
N GLY A 163 7.45 -21.64 -10.08
CA GLY A 163 8.63 -21.92 -10.90
C GLY A 163 8.71 -21.07 -12.19
N LEU A 164 7.61 -20.37 -12.54
CA LEU A 164 7.56 -19.29 -13.52
C LEU A 164 8.65 -18.23 -13.31
N ALA A 165 8.90 -17.79 -12.07
CA ALA A 165 9.95 -16.81 -11.78
C ALA A 165 11.34 -17.33 -12.17
N LYS A 166 11.63 -18.61 -11.86
CA LYS A 166 12.86 -19.29 -12.29
C LYS A 166 12.91 -19.55 -13.79
N ARG A 167 11.75 -19.65 -14.46
CA ARG A 167 11.64 -19.89 -15.91
C ARG A 167 11.83 -18.62 -16.73
N ILE A 168 11.30 -17.49 -16.27
CA ILE A 168 11.45 -16.18 -16.94
C ILE A 168 12.82 -15.58 -16.59
N TRP A 169 13.30 -15.80 -15.35
CA TRP A 169 14.57 -15.28 -14.85
C TRP A 169 15.48 -16.42 -14.32
N PRO A 170 15.98 -17.32 -15.19
CA PRO A 170 16.89 -18.39 -14.77
C PRO A 170 18.11 -17.80 -14.08
N SER A 171 18.53 -18.39 -12.96
CA SER A 171 19.73 -17.94 -12.25
C SER A 171 20.93 -18.15 -13.17
N THR A 172 21.55 -17.06 -13.62
CA THR A 172 22.87 -17.13 -14.23
C THR A 172 23.85 -17.37 -13.09
N ALA A 173 24.02 -18.64 -12.72
CA ALA A 173 25.20 -19.04 -11.97
C ALA A 173 26.39 -18.82 -12.89
N SER A 174 27.23 -17.84 -12.54
CA SER A 174 28.59 -17.67 -13.04
C SER A 174 29.45 -17.34 -11.84
#